data_AF-A0A943ENH4-F1
#
_entry.id   AF-A0A943ENH4-F1
#
_cell.length_a   1.000
_cell.length_b   1.000
_cell.length_c   1.000
_cell.angle_alpha   90.00
_cell.angle_beta   90.00
_cell.angle_gamma   90.00
#
_symmetry.space_group_name_H-M   'P 1'
#
loop_
_entity.id
_entity.type
_entity.pdbx_description
1 polymer ?
#
loop_
_entity_poly.entity_id
_entity_poly.type
_entity_poly.pdbx_seq_one_letter_code
_entity_poly.pdbx_strand_id
1 'polypeptide(L)'
;MKVLFWNTHKNENINSTIGELIVENNISIVVLAEYTAKIDDLLNILLLQYGLKMRHYDSCCDRITIIGEINNVEMRLDTDHTTIQIINGKDILCCTHLNSKIYSDHEAHRQIGTMSRFWTT
;
A
#
# COMPACT_ATOMS: atom_id res chain seq x y z
N MET A 1 -3.18 -7.99 12.67
CA MET A 1 -2.68 -7.24 11.51
C MET A 1 -3.46 -5.95 11.44
N LYS A 2 -2.78 -4.81 11.55
CA LYS A 2 -3.37 -3.48 11.37
C LYS A 2 -2.80 -2.87 10.09
N VAL A 3 -3.66 -2.26 9.28
CA VAL A 3 -3.27 -1.68 7.98
C VAL A 3 -3.52 -0.18 8.03
N LEU A 4 -2.51 0.61 7.68
CA LEU A 4 -2.61 2.05 7.47
C LEU A 4 -2.67 2.32 5.97
N PHE A 5 -3.68 3.06 5.54
CA PHE A 5 -3.75 3.61 4.19
C PHE A 5 -3.73 5.13 4.26
N TRP A 6 -2.87 5.77 3.47
CA TRP A 6 -2.85 7.23 3.37
C TRP A 6 -2.42 7.72 1.98
N ASN A 7 -3.25 8.55 1.34
CA ASN A 7 -2.79 9.42 0.26
C ASN A 7 -2.01 10.63 0.84
N THR A 8 -0.70 10.67 0.59
CA THR A 8 0.19 11.69 1.15
C THR A 8 0.23 13.00 0.35
N HIS A 9 -0.51 13.09 -0.76
CA HIS A 9 -0.59 14.28 -1.61
C HIS A 9 0.79 14.85 -1.98
N LYS A 10 1.76 13.98 -2.27
CA LYS A 10 3.15 14.32 -2.64
C LYS A 10 3.90 15.15 -1.59
N ASN A 11 3.52 15.05 -0.31
CA ASN A 11 4.23 15.72 0.77
C ASN A 11 5.59 15.03 1.02
N GLU A 12 6.67 15.75 0.74
CA GLU A 12 8.04 15.24 0.89
C GLU A 12 8.50 15.17 2.37
N ASN A 13 7.85 15.91 3.28
CA ASN A 13 8.21 16.01 4.69
C ASN A 13 7.27 15.19 5.60
N ILE A 14 6.79 14.03 5.12
CA ILE A 14 5.75 13.24 5.79
C ILE A 14 6.30 12.07 6.63
N ASN A 15 7.58 11.71 6.45
CA ASN A 15 8.15 10.47 7.00
C ASN A 15 8.08 10.37 8.52
N SER A 16 8.38 11.45 9.25
CA SER A 16 8.32 11.44 10.72
C SER A 16 6.90 11.17 11.23
N THR A 17 5.89 11.84 10.64
CA THR A 17 4.48 11.64 10.99
C THR A 17 4.01 10.22 10.70
N ILE A 18 4.42 9.65 9.55
CA ILE A 18 4.09 8.26 9.22
C ILE A 18 4.76 7.30 10.21
N GLY A 19 6.03 7.53 10.54
CA GLY A 19 6.79 6.73 11.51
C GLY A 19 6.13 6.69 12.88
N GLU A 20 5.76 7.85 13.42
CA GLU A 20 5.04 7.97 14.70
C GLU A 20 3.73 7.19 14.68
N LEU A 21 2.90 7.38 13.64
CA LEU A 21 1.62 6.67 13.52
C LEU A 21 1.77 5.15 13.44
N ILE A 22 2.79 4.67 12.71
CA ILE A 22 3.08 3.25 12.61
C ILE A 22 3.35 2.66 13.99
N VAL A 23 4.20 3.34 14.76
CA VAL A 23 4.66 2.86 16.07
C VAL A 23 3.55 2.96 17.10
N GLU A 24 2.91 4.12 17.23
CA GLU A 24 1.84 4.37 18.20
C GLU A 24 0.66 3.42 18.03
N ASN A 25 0.35 3.04 16.79
CA ASN A 25 -0.80 2.19 16.49
C ASN A 25 -0.44 0.72 16.26
N ASN A 26 0.83 0.33 16.33
CA ASN A 26 1.34 -1.01 15.99
C ASN A 26 0.86 -1.47 14.60
N ILE A 27 1.12 -0.65 13.58
CA ILE A 27 0.73 -0.94 12.20
C ILE A 27 1.64 -2.03 11.61
N SER A 28 1.04 -3.05 10.99
CA SER A 28 1.76 -4.16 10.36
C SER A 28 2.05 -3.93 8.88
N ILE A 29 1.13 -3.25 8.18
CA ILE A 29 1.25 -2.93 6.74
C ILE A 29 0.85 -1.48 6.53
N VAL A 30 1.61 -0.78 5.71
CA VAL A 30 1.38 0.62 5.33
C VAL A 30 1.26 0.69 3.82
N VAL A 31 0.19 1.35 3.36
CA VAL A 31 -0.09 1.60 1.94
C VAL A 31 -0.16 3.10 1.74
N LEU A 32 0.77 3.64 0.95
CA LEU A 32 0.89 5.07 0.71
C LEU A 32 0.58 5.37 -0.76
N ALA A 33 -0.38 6.26 -1.01
CA ALA A 33 -0.70 6.75 -2.34
C ALA A 33 -0.11 8.14 -2.56
N GLU A 34 0.35 8.43 -3.78
CA GLU A 34 1.01 9.69 -4.13
C GLU A 34 2.17 10.05 -3.18
N TYR A 35 2.93 9.05 -2.78
CA TYR A 35 4.10 9.18 -1.92
C TYR A 35 5.34 9.53 -2.76
N THR A 36 5.99 10.64 -2.40
CA THR A 36 7.16 11.18 -3.10
C THR A 36 8.39 11.33 -2.21
N ALA A 37 8.23 11.18 -0.89
CA ALA A 37 9.37 11.15 0.01
C ALA A 37 10.20 9.88 -0.20
N LYS A 38 11.44 9.88 0.30
CA LYS A 38 12.32 8.71 0.14
C LYS A 38 11.87 7.59 1.07
N ILE A 39 11.54 6.44 0.50
CA ILE A 39 11.10 5.28 1.28
C ILE A 39 12.21 4.75 2.18
N ASP A 40 13.47 4.78 1.71
CA ASP A 40 14.63 4.35 2.50
C ASP A 40 14.82 5.18 3.77
N ASP A 41 14.52 6.49 3.72
CA ASP A 41 14.59 7.36 4.89
C ASP A 41 13.53 6.97 5.93
N LEU A 42 12.31 6.63 5.49
CA LEU A 42 11.26 6.12 6.38
C LEU A 42 11.66 4.77 6.99
N LEU A 43 12.18 3.83 6.18
CA LEU A 43 12.64 2.53 6.68
C LEU A 43 13.78 2.68 7.69
N ASN A 44 14.70 3.62 7.45
CA ASN A 44 15.79 3.94 8.38
C ASN A 44 15.27 4.54 9.68
N ILE A 45 14.29 5.45 9.63
CA ILE A 45 13.64 5.99 10.83
C ILE A 45 13.02 4.85 11.66
N LEU A 46 12.22 3.99 11.03
CA LEU A 46 11.57 2.86 11.68
C LEU A 46 12.56 1.90 12.32
N LEU A 47 13.64 1.56 11.61
CA LEU A 47 14.65 0.63 12.09
C LEU A 47 15.52 1.23 13.20
N LEU A 48 16.10 2.41 12.96
CA LEU A 48 17.13 2.99 13.82
C LEU A 48 16.55 3.66 15.08
N GLN A 49 15.39 4.29 14.97
CA GLN A 49 14.78 4.99 16.11
C GLN A 49 13.83 4.08 16.91
N TYR A 50 13.11 3.18 16.24
CA TYR A 50 12.05 2.39 16.86
C TYR A 50 12.33 0.88 16.88
N GLY A 51 13.44 0.41 16.29
CA GLY A 51 13.75 -1.03 16.22
C GLY A 51 12.77 -1.83 15.35
N LEU A 52 11.96 -1.17 14.53
CA LEU A 52 10.91 -1.80 13.74
C LEU A 52 11.40 -2.07 12.31
N LYS A 53 11.57 -3.35 11.99
CA LYS A 53 12.01 -3.78 10.66
C LYS A 53 10.81 -3.94 9.73
N MET A 54 10.61 -2.95 8.86
CA MET A 54 9.72 -3.07 7.71
C MET A 54 10.51 -3.26 6.42
N ARG A 55 9.85 -3.79 5.39
CA ARG A 55 10.41 -3.95 4.05
C ARG A 55 9.41 -3.51 3.00
N HIS A 56 9.93 -3.13 1.84
CA HIS A 56 9.12 -2.85 0.66
C HIS A 56 8.46 -4.14 0.15
N TYR A 57 7.19 -4.03 -0.22
CA TYR A 57 6.49 -5.07 -0.97
C TYR A 57 6.39 -4.62 -2.42
N ASP A 58 6.72 -5.53 -3.34
CA ASP A 58 6.71 -5.22 -4.77
C ASP A 58 5.29 -4.88 -5.26
N SER A 59 5.23 -3.92 -6.18
CA SER A 59 4.02 -3.40 -6.83
C SER A 59 4.43 -2.76 -8.17
N CYS A 60 3.65 -2.96 -9.22
CA CYS A 60 3.74 -2.41 -10.58
C CYS A 60 2.93 -1.11 -10.68
N CYS A 61 2.25 -0.70 -9.60
CA CYS A 61 1.63 0.60 -9.52
C CYS A 61 2.62 1.63 -8.94
N ASP A 62 3.24 2.42 -9.80
CA ASP A 62 4.19 3.49 -9.42
C ASP A 62 3.62 4.52 -8.44
N ARG A 63 2.28 4.58 -8.31
CA ARG A 63 1.59 5.53 -7.44
C ARG A 63 1.33 4.99 -6.04
N ILE A 64 1.51 3.69 -5.82
CA ILE A 64 1.22 3.01 -4.56
C ILE A 64 2.51 2.40 -4.02
N THR A 65 2.97 2.90 -2.89
CA THR A 65 4.09 2.33 -2.13
C THR A 65 3.53 1.46 -1.01
N ILE A 66 4.01 0.23 -0.89
CA ILE A 66 3.58 -0.69 0.16
C ILE A 66 4.79 -1.15 0.96
N ILE A 67 4.72 -0.99 2.29
CA ILE A 67 5.71 -1.53 3.22
C ILE A 67 5.02 -2.34 4.32
N GLY A 68 5.73 -3.30 4.90
CA GLY A 68 5.24 -4.01 6.07
C GLY A 68 6.26 -4.88 6.75
N GLU A 69 5.91 -5.40 7.92
CA GLU A 69 6.74 -6.29 8.74
C GLU A 69 6.58 -7.78 8.37
N ILE A 70 5.55 -8.12 7.59
CA ILE A 70 5.19 -9.51 7.26
C ILE A 70 6.13 -10.08 6.18
N ASN A 71 6.62 -11.30 6.42
CA ASN A 71 7.57 -11.99 5.55
C ASN A 71 6.93 -12.79 4.42
N ASN A 72 5.72 -13.31 4.62
CA ASN A 72 5.02 -14.10 3.62
C ASN A 72 4.02 -13.23 2.87
N VAL A 73 4.46 -12.64 1.77
CA VAL A 73 3.66 -11.76 0.90
C VAL A 73 3.90 -12.19 -0.53
N GLU A 74 2.83 -12.59 -1.21
CA GLU A 74 2.86 -13.03 -2.61
C GLU A 74 2.06 -12.06 -3.46
N MET A 75 2.69 -11.53 -4.51
CA MET A 75 2.02 -10.69 -5.48
C MET A 75 1.24 -11.57 -6.48
N ARG A 76 -0.03 -11.26 -6.73
CA ARG A 76 -0.90 -12.06 -7.62
C ARG A 76 -1.38 -11.32 -8.85
N LEU A 77 -1.79 -10.08 -8.69
CA LEU A 77 -2.18 -9.22 -9.80
C LEU A 77 -1.51 -7.88 -9.60
N ASP A 78 -0.97 -7.36 -10.70
CA ASP A 78 -0.28 -6.11 -10.65
C ASP A 78 -0.43 -5.37 -11.97
N THR A 79 -1.16 -4.26 -11.91
CA THR A 79 -1.35 -3.35 -13.04
C THR A 79 -0.92 -1.95 -12.61
N ASP A 80 -0.80 -1.06 -13.58
CA ASP A 80 -0.61 0.38 -13.42
C ASP A 80 -1.58 1.07 -12.45
N HIS A 81 -2.72 0.46 -12.14
CA HIS A 81 -3.78 1.03 -11.30
C HIS A 81 -4.20 0.17 -10.11
N THR A 82 -3.86 -1.12 -10.10
CA THR A 82 -4.31 -2.05 -9.06
C THR A 82 -3.21 -3.05 -8.71
N THR A 83 -3.01 -3.28 -7.42
CA THR A 83 -2.17 -4.39 -6.94
C THR A 83 -2.96 -5.28 -5.98
N ILE A 84 -2.75 -6.60 -6.07
CA ILE A 84 -3.31 -7.63 -5.19
C ILE A 84 -2.15 -8.44 -4.60
N GLN A 85 -2.06 -8.41 -3.27
CA GLN A 85 -1.09 -9.16 -2.48
C GLN A 85 -1.78 -10.17 -1.59
N ILE A 86 -1.27 -11.40 -1.56
CA ILE A 86 -1.70 -12.46 -0.65
C ILE A 86 -0.74 -12.47 0.54
N ILE A 87 -1.27 -12.19 1.72
CA ILE A 87 -0.52 -12.14 2.96
C ILE A 87 -0.73 -13.46 3.71
N ASN A 88 0.37 -14.11 4.09
CA ASN A 88 0.39 -15.39 4.80
C ASN A 88 -0.43 -16.51 4.12
N GLY A 89 -0.61 -16.45 2.79
CA GLY A 89 -1.41 -17.41 2.04
C GLY A 89 -2.92 -17.38 2.36
N LYS A 90 -3.41 -16.37 3.09
CA LYS A 90 -4.80 -16.33 3.58
C LYS A 90 -5.49 -14.98 3.44
N ASP A 91 -4.80 -13.89 3.75
CA ASP A 91 -5.40 -12.54 3.75
C ASP A 91 -5.09 -11.87 2.42
N ILE A 92 -6.02 -11.07 1.90
CA ILE A 92 -5.87 -10.46 0.58
C ILE A 92 -5.90 -8.95 0.75
N LEU A 93 -4.77 -8.33 0.41
CA LEU A 93 -4.63 -6.88 0.35
C LEU A 93 -4.80 -6.45 -1.11
N CYS A 94 -5.85 -5.68 -1.38
CA CYS A 94 -6.04 -5.07 -2.67
C CYS A 94 -5.96 -3.55 -2.56
N CYS A 95 -5.13 -2.93 -3.39
CA CYS A 95 -4.97 -1.50 -3.46
C CYS A 95 -5.30 -1.03 -4.88
N THR A 96 -6.27 -0.11 -5.00
CA THR A 96 -6.72 0.39 -6.30
C THR A 96 -6.64 1.91 -6.31
N HIS A 97 -5.85 2.45 -7.23
CA HIS A 97 -5.78 3.88 -7.46
C HIS A 97 -6.88 4.28 -8.46
N LEU A 98 -8.03 4.65 -7.92
CA LEU A 98 -9.17 5.14 -8.69
C LEU A 98 -8.86 6.52 -9.31
N ASN A 99 -9.24 6.72 -10.58
CA ASN A 99 -9.10 8.03 -11.22
C ASN A 99 -10.01 9.06 -10.55
N SER A 100 -9.50 10.26 -10.27
CA SER A 100 -10.27 11.35 -9.65
C SER A 100 -11.45 11.87 -10.49
N LYS A 101 -11.55 11.45 -11.76
CA LYS A 101 -12.65 11.78 -12.69
C LYS A 101 -13.75 10.70 -12.76
N ILE A 102 -14.02 9.97 -11.67
CA ILE A 102 -15.13 8.99 -11.57
C ILE A 102 -16.54 9.63 -11.59
N TYR A 103 -16.69 10.85 -12.11
CA TYR A 103 -17.99 11.45 -12.40
C TYR A 103 -18.66 10.92 -13.69
N SER A 104 -18.34 9.70 -14.10
CA SER A 104 -19.17 8.99 -15.10
C SER A 104 -19.27 7.51 -14.70
N ASP A 105 -20.50 7.09 -14.39
CA ASP A 105 -20.95 5.82 -13.79
C ASP A 105 -20.55 4.51 -14.52
N HIS A 106 -19.54 4.51 -15.39
CA HIS A 106 -19.16 3.33 -16.18
C HIS A 106 -17.74 2.82 -15.93
N GLU A 107 -16.77 3.67 -15.59
CA GLU A 107 -15.37 3.24 -15.42
C GLU A 107 -15.11 2.59 -14.05
N ALA A 108 -15.71 3.13 -12.98
CA ALA A 108 -15.56 2.57 -11.63
C ALA A 108 -16.13 1.15 -11.52
N HIS A 109 -17.30 0.91 -12.13
CA HIS A 109 -17.90 -0.43 -12.20
C HIS A 109 -17.04 -1.42 -12.99
N ARG A 110 -16.31 -0.97 -14.01
CA ARG A 110 -15.41 -1.82 -14.80
C ARG A 110 -14.17 -2.22 -14.03
N GLN A 111 -13.59 -1.30 -13.24
CA GLN A 111 -12.44 -1.62 -12.38
C GLN A 111 -12.83 -2.60 -11.27
N ILE A 112 -13.95 -2.36 -10.59
CA ILE A 112 -14.50 -3.28 -9.56
C ILE A 112 -14.87 -4.64 -10.19
N GLY A 113 -15.49 -4.64 -11.37
CA GLY A 113 -15.87 -5.88 -12.09
C GLY A 113 -14.70 -6.68 -12.65
N THR A 114 -13.55 -6.05 -12.89
CA THR A 114 -12.30 -6.73 -13.27
C THR A 114 -11.69 -7.41 -12.06
N MET A 115 -11.69 -6.72 -10.90
CA MET A 115 -11.28 -7.30 -9.63
C MET A 115 -12.14 -8.52 -9.27
N SER A 116 -13.48 -8.44 -9.41
CA SER A 116 -14.39 -9.54 -9.05
C SER A 116 -14.16 -10.84 -9.85
N ARG A 117 -13.66 -10.75 -11.09
CA ARG A 117 -13.40 -11.94 -11.94
C ARG A 117 -12.17 -12.74 -11.52
N PHE A 118 -11.20 -12.11 -10.86
CA PHE A 118 -10.02 -12.81 -10.31
C PHE A 118 -10.37 -13.74 -9.14
N TRP A 119 -11.57 -13.65 -8.57
CA TRP A 119 -12.02 -14.46 -7.44
C TRP A 119 -12.74 -15.75 -7.84
N THR A 120 -13.12 -15.88 -9.12
CA THR A 120 -13.97 -16.98 -9.62
C THR A 120 -13.23 -18.00 -10.50
N THR A 121 -11.90 -17.91 -10.59
CA THR A 121 -11.02 -18.85 -11.30
C THR A 121 -9.96 -19.37 -10.36
#